data_AF-A0A3L7SLP3-F1
#
_entry.id   AF-A0A3L7SLP3-F1
#
_cell.length_a   1.000
_cell.length_b   1.000
_cell.length_c   1.000
_cell.angle_alpha   90.00
_cell.angle_beta   90.00
_cell.angle_gamma   90.00
#
_symmetry.space_group_name_H-M   'P 1'
#
loop_
_entity.id
_entity.type
_entity.pdbx_description
1 polymer ?
#
loop_
_entity_poly.entity_id
_entity_poly.type
_entity_poly.pdbx_seq_one_letter_code
_entity_poly.pdbx_strand_id
1 'polypeptide(L)'
;MRIFGGLTQESDQGNPTPPRFLQFWLSSRGFGTNHPLMMRFRPCGCRGGIVNRSEILIVPGLSVSKTGQATVDSSIADLLFELAIKLEKMTGLPVDVQHVVAALVLAARSGQLDPQQPLSRDDSELAAALKVQLK
;
A
#
# COMPACT_ATOMS: atom_id res chain seq x y z
N MET A 1 -46.15 42.04 2.85
CA MET A 1 -44.90 42.01 2.06
C MET A 1 -43.85 42.80 2.84
N ARG A 2 -43.01 42.06 3.58
CA ARG A 2 -42.16 42.37 4.77
C ARG A 2 -42.25 41.10 5.65
N ILE A 3 -41.25 40.42 6.23
CA ILE A 3 -39.85 40.66 6.63
C ILE A 3 -39.12 39.30 6.75
N PHE A 4 -37.78 39.32 6.70
CA PHE A 4 -36.82 38.32 7.19
C PHE A 4 -37.34 37.26 8.18
N GLY A 5 -37.02 36.00 7.88
CA GLY A 5 -36.79 34.92 8.84
C GLY A 5 -35.79 33.97 8.15
N GLY A 6 -34.67 33.59 8.74
CA GLY A 6 -34.34 33.40 10.14
C GLY A 6 -33.55 32.10 10.14
N LEU A 7 -32.23 32.21 10.17
CA LEU A 7 -31.30 31.10 10.35
C LEU A 7 -31.62 30.43 11.68
N THR A 8 -32.03 29.15 11.63
CA THR A 8 -31.87 28.25 12.76
C THR A 8 -31.05 27.06 12.26
N GLN A 9 -29.75 27.14 12.53
CA GLN A 9 -28.86 25.99 12.49
C GLN A 9 -29.31 25.02 13.58
N GLU A 10 -29.83 23.88 13.19
CA GLU A 10 -29.94 22.73 14.08
C GLU A 10 -28.61 21.97 14.03
N SER A 11 -28.02 21.83 15.21
CA SER A 11 -26.78 21.10 15.44
C SER A 11 -27.09 19.61 15.44
N ASP A 12 -26.49 18.86 14.53
CA ASP A 12 -26.18 17.45 14.79
C ASP A 12 -24.70 17.21 14.50
N GLN A 13 -23.95 17.22 15.59
CA GLN A 13 -22.51 17.05 15.64
C GLN A 13 -22.20 15.54 15.62
N GLY A 14 -22.53 14.90 14.50
CA GLY A 14 -22.20 13.51 14.20
C GLY A 14 -20.78 13.39 13.61
N ASN A 15 -19.80 13.23 14.50
CA ASN A 15 -18.41 12.84 14.26
C ASN A 15 -18.14 12.11 12.91
N PRO A 16 -17.50 12.76 11.91
CA PRO A 16 -16.92 12.04 10.80
C PRO A 16 -15.56 11.47 11.24
N THR A 17 -15.53 10.19 11.61
CA THR A 17 -14.28 9.45 11.67
C THR A 17 -13.60 9.51 10.31
N PRO A 18 -12.37 10.05 10.20
CA PRO A 18 -11.66 10.07 8.93
C PRO A 18 -11.26 8.64 8.52
N PRO A 19 -11.25 8.31 7.21
CA PRO A 19 -10.66 7.07 6.74
C PRO A 19 -9.20 7.01 7.20
N ARG A 20 -8.79 5.83 7.70
CA ARG A 20 -7.49 5.58 8.37
C ARG A 20 -6.25 5.66 7.47
N PHE A 21 -6.27 6.47 6.42
CA PHE A 21 -5.21 6.53 5.41
C PHE A 21 -4.31 7.78 5.48
N LEU A 22 -4.54 8.69 6.42
CA LEU A 22 -3.75 9.92 6.56
C LEU A 22 -3.37 10.22 8.02
N GLN A 23 -2.42 9.47 8.57
CA GLN A 23 -1.69 9.86 9.79
C GLN A 23 -0.23 9.38 9.67
N PHE A 24 0.49 9.95 8.71
CA PHE A 24 1.96 9.91 8.69
C PHE A 24 2.51 11.23 8.12
N TRP A 25 2.56 12.28 8.94
CA TRP A 25 3.73 13.17 8.96
C TRP A 25 3.73 14.08 10.20
N LEU A 26 4.95 14.35 10.68
CA LEU A 26 5.38 15.32 11.71
C LEU A 26 5.15 14.98 13.19
N SER A 27 6.16 14.33 13.78
CA SER A 27 6.63 14.73 15.10
C SER A 27 8.15 14.57 15.22
N SER A 28 8.85 15.65 14.86
CA SER A 28 10.22 15.91 15.30
C SER A 28 10.18 16.91 16.44
N ARG A 29 10.45 16.45 17.68
CA ARG A 29 11.28 17.13 18.71
C ARG A 29 11.24 16.38 20.05
N GLY A 30 12.42 16.16 20.64
CA GLY A 30 12.63 15.58 21.97
C GLY A 30 13.86 14.66 22.01
N PHE A 31 15.09 15.18 21.88
CA PHE A 31 15.97 15.61 22.98
C PHE A 31 16.48 14.44 23.87
N GLY A 32 17.79 14.18 23.78
CA GLY A 32 18.64 13.73 24.88
C GLY A 32 18.61 12.26 25.29
N THR A 33 19.61 11.48 24.86
CA THR A 33 20.70 10.96 25.73
C THR A 33 21.62 10.04 24.93
N ASN A 34 22.92 10.16 25.19
CA ASN A 34 24.01 9.42 24.56
C ASN A 34 23.83 7.90 24.76
N HIS A 35 23.45 7.21 23.69
CA HIS A 35 23.60 5.76 23.58
C HIS A 35 24.26 5.43 22.24
N PRO A 36 25.17 4.44 22.20
CA PRO A 36 25.82 4.04 20.96
C PRO A 36 24.76 3.62 19.94
N LEU A 37 24.93 4.09 18.70
CA LEU A 37 24.16 3.76 17.51
C LEU A 37 24.13 2.24 17.27
N MET A 38 23.37 1.49 18.05
CA MET A 38 22.73 0.30 17.53
C MET A 38 21.65 0.80 16.58
N MET A 39 21.96 0.79 15.28
CA MET A 39 20.94 0.75 14.24
C MET A 39 20.07 -0.49 14.49
N ARG A 40 19.10 -0.34 15.39
CA ARG A 40 17.93 -1.20 15.39
C ARG A 40 17.19 -0.86 14.11
N PHE A 41 17.49 -1.64 13.07
CA PHE A 41 16.50 -1.94 12.05
C PHE A 41 15.26 -2.37 12.82
N ARG A 42 14.30 -1.47 13.01
CA ARG A 42 12.96 -1.90 13.37
C ARG A 42 12.57 -2.78 12.20
N PRO A 43 12.36 -4.10 12.37
CA PRO A 43 11.61 -4.81 11.37
C PRO A 43 10.30 -4.03 11.28
N CYS A 44 10.09 -3.32 10.17
CA CYS A 44 8.77 -2.81 9.83
C CYS A 44 7.83 -3.97 10.12
N GLY A 45 6.89 -3.79 11.05
CA GLY A 45 6.01 -4.87 11.47
C GLY A 45 5.39 -5.46 10.21
N CYS A 46 5.85 -6.65 9.82
CA CYS A 46 5.36 -7.34 8.65
C CYS A 46 3.91 -7.65 8.95
N ARG A 47 3.01 -6.76 8.56
CA ARG A 47 1.61 -7.08 8.35
C ARG A 47 1.58 -7.86 7.04
N GLY A 48 2.23 -9.02 7.04
CA GLY A 48 2.33 -9.98 5.95
C GLY A 48 1.74 -11.28 6.49
N GLY A 49 0.68 -11.80 5.87
CA GLY A 49 0.13 -13.08 6.26
C GLY A 49 1.23 -14.14 6.15
N ILE A 50 1.49 -14.90 7.21
CA ILE A 50 2.48 -15.98 7.12
C ILE A 50 1.77 -17.17 6.46
N VAL A 51 2.08 -17.45 5.20
CA VAL A 51 1.58 -18.67 4.51
C VAL A 51 2.36 -19.90 5.00
N ASN A 52 3.67 -19.73 5.24
CA ASN A 52 4.60 -20.74 5.75
C ASN A 52 5.73 -20.07 6.55
N ARG A 53 6.41 -20.77 7.48
CA ARG A 53 7.48 -20.17 8.34
C ARG A 53 8.66 -19.55 7.54
N SER A 54 8.79 -19.88 6.26
CA SER A 54 9.82 -19.42 5.33
C SER A 54 9.32 -18.43 4.28
N GLU A 55 8.02 -18.11 4.24
CA GLU A 55 7.39 -17.32 3.19
C GLU A 55 6.54 -16.18 3.76
N ILE A 56 6.57 -15.05 3.07
CA ILE A 56 5.83 -13.84 3.38
C ILE A 56 4.76 -13.68 2.31
N LEU A 57 3.49 -13.69 2.70
CA LEU A 57 2.39 -13.32 1.80
C LEU A 57 2.49 -11.83 1.49
N ILE A 58 2.53 -11.50 0.20
CA ILE A 58 2.52 -10.11 -0.30
C ILE A 58 1.08 -9.68 -0.52
N VAL A 59 0.31 -10.51 -1.22
CA VAL A 59 -1.13 -10.40 -1.49
C VAL A 59 -1.67 -11.81 -1.73
N PRO A 60 -3.00 -12.06 -1.64
CA PRO A 60 -3.57 -13.36 -1.96
C PRO A 60 -3.10 -13.85 -3.33
N GLY A 61 -2.49 -15.05 -3.38
CA GLY A 61 -1.93 -15.63 -4.61
C GLY A 61 -0.48 -15.22 -4.94
N LEU A 62 0.16 -14.36 -4.14
CA LEU A 62 1.57 -13.96 -4.30
C LEU A 62 2.32 -14.02 -2.98
N SER A 63 3.33 -14.90 -2.88
CA SER A 63 4.22 -14.98 -1.72
C SER A 63 5.68 -14.78 -2.12
N VAL A 64 6.51 -14.39 -1.16
CA VAL A 64 7.96 -14.27 -1.31
C VAL A 64 8.67 -15.06 -0.21
N SER A 65 9.59 -15.92 -0.60
CA SER A 65 10.44 -16.65 0.33
C SER A 65 11.46 -15.74 1.01
N LYS A 66 12.02 -16.18 2.14
CA LYS A 66 13.15 -15.49 2.80
C LYS A 66 14.40 -15.36 1.93
N THR A 67 14.54 -16.19 0.88
CA THR A 67 15.64 -16.09 -0.09
C THR A 67 15.34 -15.12 -1.23
N GLY A 68 14.15 -14.50 -1.24
CA GLY A 68 13.75 -13.52 -2.25
C GLY A 68 13.11 -14.13 -3.50
N GLN A 69 12.76 -15.41 -3.49
CA GLN A 69 12.00 -16.02 -4.59
C GLN A 69 10.52 -15.67 -4.45
N ALA A 70 9.91 -15.16 -5.52
CA ALA A 70 8.48 -14.88 -5.57
C ALA A 70 7.73 -16.08 -6.17
N THR A 71 6.70 -16.55 -5.49
CA THR A 71 5.78 -17.59 -5.95
C THR A 71 4.46 -16.93 -6.33
N VAL A 72 4.01 -17.17 -7.56
CA VAL A 72 2.77 -16.63 -8.12
C VAL A 72 1.83 -17.79 -8.37
N ASP A 73 0.61 -17.72 -7.82
CA ASP A 73 -0.46 -18.65 -8.14
C ASP A 73 -1.01 -18.38 -9.54
N SER A 74 -1.31 -19.43 -10.30
CA SER A 74 -1.82 -19.29 -11.67
C SER A 74 -3.14 -18.51 -11.73
N SER A 75 -3.93 -18.52 -10.66
CA SER A 75 -5.23 -17.82 -10.59
C SER A 75 -5.10 -16.30 -10.64
N ILE A 76 -3.92 -15.75 -10.32
CA ILE A 76 -3.66 -14.29 -10.38
C ILE A 76 -2.82 -13.89 -11.58
N ALA A 77 -2.37 -14.83 -12.41
CA ALA A 77 -1.46 -14.55 -13.53
C ALA A 77 -2.10 -13.59 -14.54
N ASP A 78 -3.36 -13.85 -14.96
CA ASP A 78 -4.11 -12.97 -15.87
C ASP A 78 -4.25 -11.56 -15.30
N LEU A 79 -4.50 -11.45 -13.99
CA LEU A 79 -4.61 -10.16 -13.32
C LEU A 79 -3.28 -9.38 -13.33
N LEU A 80 -2.15 -10.06 -13.18
CA LEU A 80 -0.83 -9.43 -13.28
C LEU A 80 -0.53 -8.96 -14.71
N PHE A 81 -0.96 -9.70 -15.73
CA PHE A 81 -0.87 -9.26 -17.12
C PHE A 81 -1.71 -8.00 -17.38
N GLU A 82 -2.96 -7.97 -16.92
CA GLU A 82 -3.83 -6.79 -17.05
C GLU A 82 -3.23 -5.57 -16.34
N LEU A 83 -2.64 -5.76 -15.14
CA LEU A 83 -1.92 -4.70 -14.45
C LEU A 83 -0.68 -4.24 -15.22
N ALA A 84 0.06 -5.15 -15.84
CA ALA A 84 1.23 -4.83 -16.66
C ALA A 84 0.83 -3.95 -17.86
N ILE A 85 -0.22 -4.35 -18.60
CA ILE A 85 -0.77 -3.57 -19.73
C ILE A 85 -1.24 -2.19 -19.26
N LYS A 86 -1.92 -2.11 -18.11
CA LYS A 86 -2.37 -0.84 -17.54
C LYS A 86 -1.20 0.06 -17.18
N LEU A 87 -0.15 -0.49 -16.57
CA LEU A 87 1.07 0.22 -16.20
C LEU A 87 1.83 0.72 -17.42
N GLU A 88 1.99 -0.11 -18.44
CA GLU A 88 2.58 0.26 -19.74
C GLU A 88 1.85 1.46 -20.36
N LYS A 89 0.51 1.45 -20.37
CA LYS A 89 -0.29 2.59 -20.85
C LYS A 89 -0.07 3.87 -20.05
N MET A 90 0.20 3.76 -18.74
CA MET A 90 0.40 4.92 -17.84
C MET A 90 1.83 5.45 -17.81
N THR A 91 2.83 4.60 -18.08
CA THR A 91 4.25 4.97 -18.07
C THR A 91 4.79 5.25 -19.46
N GLY A 92 4.19 4.65 -20.50
CA GLY A 92 4.72 4.64 -21.86
C GLY A 92 5.98 3.79 -22.01
N LEU A 93 6.25 2.90 -21.05
CA LEU A 93 7.42 2.02 -21.02
C LEU A 93 6.97 0.56 -21.14
N PRO A 94 7.78 -0.34 -21.73
CA PRO A 94 7.48 -1.76 -21.70
C PRO A 94 7.45 -2.27 -20.25
N VAL A 95 6.32 -2.80 -19.81
CA VAL A 95 6.14 -3.37 -18.46
C VAL A 95 5.74 -4.84 -18.59
N ASP A 96 6.60 -5.73 -18.12
CA ASP A 96 6.32 -7.17 -18.02
C ASP A 96 5.82 -7.58 -16.63
N VAL A 97 5.24 -8.79 -16.53
CA VAL A 97 4.80 -9.38 -15.25
C VAL A 97 5.91 -9.39 -14.20
N GLN A 98 7.16 -9.64 -14.59
CA GLN A 98 8.29 -9.62 -13.66
C GLN A 98 8.49 -8.23 -13.02
N HIS A 99 8.31 -7.16 -13.79
CA HIS A 99 8.38 -5.79 -13.28
C HIS A 99 7.23 -5.48 -12.33
N VAL A 100 6.02 -5.95 -12.65
CA VAL A 100 4.85 -5.81 -11.76
C VAL A 100 5.06 -6.55 -10.44
N VAL A 101 5.54 -7.80 -10.48
CA VAL A 101 5.86 -8.57 -9.28
C VAL A 101 6.94 -7.87 -8.46
N ALA A 102 8.01 -7.38 -9.07
CA ALA A 102 9.04 -6.63 -8.38
C ALA A 102 8.46 -5.37 -7.69
N ALA A 103 7.63 -4.61 -8.41
CA ALA A 103 6.97 -3.43 -7.87
C ALA A 103 6.04 -3.78 -6.68
N LEU A 104 5.27 -4.86 -6.76
CA LEU A 104 4.43 -5.35 -5.66
C LEU A 104 5.26 -5.74 -4.44
N VAL A 105 6.37 -6.43 -4.63
CA VAL A 105 7.28 -6.81 -3.53
C VAL A 105 7.89 -5.57 -2.87
N LEU A 106 8.29 -4.57 -3.65
CA LEU A 106 8.81 -3.29 -3.13
C LEU A 106 7.72 -2.48 -2.40
N ALA A 107 6.51 -2.43 -2.95
CA ALA A 107 5.36 -1.77 -2.33
C ALA A 107 4.97 -2.44 -1.00
N ALA A 108 4.94 -3.77 -0.93
CA ALA A 108 4.69 -4.50 0.31
C ALA A 108 5.81 -4.30 1.35
N ARG A 109 7.08 -4.28 0.94
CA ARG A 109 8.21 -3.98 1.84
C ARG A 109 8.16 -2.57 2.40
N SER A 110 7.59 -1.62 1.66
CA SER A 110 7.36 -0.25 2.12
C SER A 110 6.06 -0.07 2.90
N GLY A 111 5.27 -1.14 3.08
CA GLY A 111 4.01 -1.11 3.83
C GLY A 111 2.85 -0.45 3.06
N GLN A 112 2.96 -0.32 1.75
CA GLN A 112 1.93 0.28 0.88
C GLN A 112 0.88 -0.74 0.43
N LEU A 113 1.09 -2.04 0.68
CA LEU A 113 0.15 -3.11 0.36
C LEU A 113 -0.31 -3.82 1.62
N ASP A 114 -1.59 -4.19 1.64
CA ASP A 114 -2.15 -5.07 2.64
C ASP A 114 -2.21 -6.51 2.09
N PRO A 115 -1.65 -7.51 2.80
CA PRO A 115 -1.56 -8.88 2.33
C PRO A 115 -2.88 -9.65 2.38
N GLN A 116 -3.90 -9.10 3.03
CA GLN A 116 -5.25 -9.66 3.05
C GLN A 116 -6.10 -9.07 1.93
N GLN A 117 -5.67 -7.97 1.31
CA GLN A 117 -6.39 -7.32 0.23
C GLN A 117 -6.08 -8.02 -1.10
N PRO A 118 -7.07 -8.61 -1.78
CA PRO A 118 -6.90 -9.12 -3.13
C PRO A 118 -6.53 -7.98 -4.07
N LEU A 119 -5.66 -8.29 -5.04
CA LEU A 119 -5.36 -7.34 -6.11
C LEU A 119 -6.63 -7.07 -6.92
N SER A 120 -6.81 -5.81 -7.31
CA SER A 120 -7.89 -5.40 -8.21
C SER A 120 -7.30 -4.65 -9.38
N ARG A 121 -7.74 -5.01 -10.59
CA ARG A 121 -7.33 -4.34 -11.83
C ARG A 121 -7.79 -2.88 -11.89
N ASP A 122 -8.90 -2.58 -11.22
CA ASP A 122 -9.58 -1.29 -11.28
C ASP A 122 -9.06 -0.32 -10.20
N ASP A 123 -8.17 -0.78 -9.33
CA ASP A 123 -7.57 0.04 -8.29
C ASP A 123 -6.54 1.02 -8.90
N SER A 124 -6.96 2.28 -9.01
CA SER A 124 -6.12 3.36 -9.53
C SER A 124 -5.05 3.80 -8.54
N GLU A 125 -5.28 3.66 -7.23
CA GLU A 125 -4.31 4.02 -6.20
C GLU A 125 -3.17 3.01 -6.17
N LEU A 126 -3.50 1.72 -6.24
CA LEU A 126 -2.52 0.64 -6.40
C LEU A 126 -1.66 0.88 -7.64
N ALA A 127 -2.28 1.19 -8.78
CA ALA A 127 -1.55 1.39 -10.02
C ALA A 127 -0.61 2.62 -9.95
N ALA A 128 -1.03 3.69 -9.28
CA ALA A 128 -0.17 4.84 -9.00
C ALA A 128 1.00 4.50 -8.07
N ALA A 129 0.76 3.72 -7.01
CA ALA A 129 1.79 3.27 -6.09
C ALA A 129 2.84 2.37 -6.78
N LEU A 130 2.39 1.47 -7.65
CA LEU A 130 3.27 0.60 -8.45
C LEU A 130 4.08 1.40 -9.48
N LYS A 131 3.47 2.41 -10.11
CA LYS A 131 4.18 3.29 -11.05
C LYS A 131 5.40 3.96 -10.42
N VAL A 132 5.38 4.32 -9.14
CA VAL A 132 6.54 4.91 -8.45
C VAL A 132 7.74 3.96 -8.39
N GLN A 133 7.48 2.65 -8.41
CA GLN A 133 8.51 1.60 -8.37
C GLN A 133 9.06 1.24 -9.76
N LEU A 134 8.33 1.58 -10.82
CA LEU A 134 8.73 1.37 -12.21
C LEU A 134 9.42 2.64 -12.72
N LYS A 135 10.74 2.71 -12.58
CA LYS A 135 11.57 3.84 -13.04
C LYS A 135 12.54 3.38 -14.11
#